data_AF-A0A8S9DPV0-F1
#
_entry.id   AF-A0A8S9DPV0-F1
#
_cell.length_a   1.000
_cell.length_b   1.000
_cell.length_c   1.000
_cell.angle_alpha   90.00
_cell.angle_beta   90.00
_cell.angle_gamma   90.00
#
_symmetry.space_group_name_H-M   'P 1'
#
loop_
_entity.id
_entity.type
_entity.pdbx_description
1 polymer ?
#
loop_
_entity_poly.entity_id
_entity_poly.type
_entity_poly.pdbx_seq_one_letter_code
_entity_poly.pdbx_strand_id
1 'polypeptide(L)'
;MKAWIGRIEGEEWVMPIHGETAGKGKAFFLKCSPIMLGDSDFLFVRLRRFHALDDKPFTPENLEAADWHYVDEDGEDLSNENFINDCSCEVCRKAIKV
;
A
#
# COMPACT_ATOMS: atom_id res chain seq x y z
N MET A 1 2.17 -12.47 -7.16
CA MET A 1 2.46 -11.08 -6.78
C MET A 1 2.54 -10.98 -5.27
N LYS A 2 3.57 -10.30 -4.77
CA LYS A 2 3.90 -10.21 -3.35
C LYS A 2 3.33 -8.90 -2.76
N ALA A 3 2.61 -8.94 -1.64
CA ALA A 3 2.16 -7.75 -0.89
C ALA A 3 3.16 -7.27 0.20
N TRP A 4 3.27 -5.97 0.36
CA TRP A 4 4.16 -5.31 1.30
C TRP A 4 3.42 -4.17 1.99
N ILE A 5 3.77 -3.84 3.22
CA ILE A 5 3.41 -2.56 3.85
C ILE A 5 4.61 -1.64 3.66
N GLY A 6 4.43 -0.57 2.91
CA GLY A 6 5.42 0.48 2.75
C GLY A 6 5.22 1.61 3.73
N ARG A 7 6.32 2.16 4.22
CA ARG A 7 6.37 3.36 5.04
C ARG A 7 7.59 4.19 4.69
N ILE A 8 7.54 5.49 4.99
CA ILE A 8 8.72 6.36 4.98
C ILE A 8 9.25 6.43 6.41
N GLU A 9 10.55 6.26 6.59
CA GLU A 9 11.18 6.39 7.90
C GLU A 9 11.03 7.82 8.42
N GLY A 10 10.49 7.97 9.63
CA GLY A 10 10.15 9.27 10.22
C GLY A 10 8.69 9.69 10.02
N GLU A 11 7.94 8.99 9.16
CA GLU A 11 6.51 9.23 8.92
C GLU A 11 5.66 8.11 9.55
N GLU A 12 4.46 8.47 9.98
CA GLU A 12 3.48 7.52 10.52
C GLU A 12 2.63 6.86 9.42
N TRP A 13 2.66 7.42 8.22
CA TRP A 13 1.86 6.93 7.09
C TRP A 13 2.38 5.60 6.54
N VAL A 14 1.47 4.63 6.39
CA VAL A 14 1.76 3.32 5.81
C VAL A 14 0.74 2.98 4.73
N MET A 15 1.20 2.28 3.68
CA MET A 15 0.31 1.83 2.61
C MET A 15 0.68 0.42 2.13
N PRO A 16 -0.31 -0.47 1.92
CA PRO A 16 -0.07 -1.76 1.31
C PRO A 16 0.23 -1.61 -0.19
N ILE A 17 1.16 -2.40 -0.69
CA ILE A 17 1.62 -2.34 -2.07
C ILE A 17 2.02 -3.70 -2.63
N HIS A 18 1.69 -3.95 -3.89
CA HIS A 18 2.15 -5.14 -4.60
C HIS A 18 3.48 -4.89 -5.32
N GLY A 19 4.39 -5.86 -5.26
CA GLY A 19 5.61 -5.87 -6.07
C GLY A 19 6.35 -7.19 -5.96
N GLU A 20 6.85 -7.74 -7.07
CA GLU A 20 7.48 -9.08 -7.10
C GLU A 20 8.67 -9.24 -6.14
N THR A 21 9.38 -8.15 -5.86
CA THR A 21 10.49 -8.05 -4.93
C THR A 21 10.31 -6.81 -4.06
N ALA A 22 11.01 -6.72 -2.93
CA ALA A 22 10.99 -5.53 -2.10
C ALA A 22 11.47 -4.28 -2.88
N GLY A 23 12.49 -4.41 -3.73
CA GLY A 23 12.96 -3.29 -4.56
C GLY A 23 11.90 -2.79 -5.54
N LYS A 24 11.20 -3.70 -6.23
CA LYS A 24 10.08 -3.34 -7.13
C LYS A 24 8.91 -2.71 -6.35
N GLY A 25 8.60 -3.24 -5.16
CA GLY A 25 7.59 -2.66 -4.28
C GLY A 25 7.94 -1.22 -3.86
N LYS A 26 9.21 -0.95 -3.53
CA LYS A 26 9.67 0.40 -3.13
C LYS A 26 9.56 1.39 -4.29
N ALA A 27 9.98 0.97 -5.48
CA ALA A 27 9.88 1.78 -6.68
C ALA A 27 8.42 2.12 -7.03
N PHE A 28 7.48 1.21 -6.77
CA PHE A 28 6.06 1.49 -6.95
C PHE A 28 5.51 2.39 -5.84
N PHE A 29 5.92 2.18 -4.58
CA PHE A 29 5.53 3.00 -3.43
C PHE A 29 5.86 4.47 -3.65
N LEU A 30 7.08 4.77 -4.10
CA LEU A 30 7.52 6.13 -4.41
C LEU A 30 6.73 6.78 -5.56
N LYS A 31 6.21 5.99 -6.51
CA LYS A 31 5.38 6.52 -7.61
C LYS A 31 3.95 6.82 -7.20
N CYS A 32 3.44 6.09 -6.20
CA CYS A 32 2.06 6.20 -5.76
C CYS A 32 1.89 7.08 -4.52
N SER A 33 2.97 7.37 -3.78
CA SER A 33 2.87 8.26 -2.63
C SER A 33 2.50 9.68 -3.11
N PRO A 34 1.40 10.26 -2.61
CA PRO A 34 1.01 11.65 -2.93
C PRO A 34 2.02 12.66 -2.39
N ILE A 35 2.84 12.23 -1.43
CA ILE A 35 4.03 12.95 -1.02
C ILE A 35 5.06 12.75 -2.13
N MET A 36 4.96 13.57 -3.17
CA MET A 36 6.07 13.91 -4.07
C MET A 36 7.14 14.59 -3.22
N LEU A 37 7.80 13.78 -2.41
CA LEU A 37 8.92 14.22 -1.65
C LEU A 37 10.00 14.57 -2.66
N GLY A 38 10.28 15.87 -2.79
CA GLY A 38 11.55 16.29 -3.35
C GLY A 38 12.64 15.48 -2.66
N ASP A 39 13.40 14.74 -3.46
CA ASP A 39 14.55 13.94 -3.03
C ASP A 39 14.37 13.02 -1.80
N SER A 40 13.16 12.57 -1.48
CA SER A 40 13.03 11.52 -0.46
C SER A 40 13.61 10.24 -1.01
N ASP A 41 14.79 9.98 -0.50
CA ASP A 41 15.68 8.97 -0.99
C ASP A 41 15.00 7.60 -0.81
N PHE A 42 15.14 6.73 -1.81
CA PHE A 42 14.71 5.32 -1.76
C PHE A 42 15.22 4.59 -0.48
N LEU A 43 16.25 5.16 0.15
CA LEU A 43 16.85 4.79 1.42
C LEU A 43 15.95 5.01 2.63
N PHE A 44 14.95 5.90 2.60
CA PHE A 44 14.01 6.11 3.71
C PHE A 44 12.77 5.23 3.60
N VAL A 45 12.49 4.68 2.41
CA VAL A 45 11.38 3.72 2.26
C VAL A 45 11.74 2.40 2.91
N ARG A 46 10.87 1.94 3.81
CA ARG A 46 10.92 0.60 4.42
C ARG A 46 9.72 -0.18 3.94
N LEU A 47 9.97 -1.41 3.48
CA LEU A 47 8.91 -2.35 3.19
C LEU A 47 8.98 -3.50 4.17
N ARG A 48 7.84 -3.84 4.76
CA ARG A 48 7.65 -5.09 5.49
C ARG A 48 6.77 -6.01 4.64
N ARG A 49 7.08 -7.30 4.64
CA ARG A 49 6.28 -8.30 3.92
C ARG A 49 4.89 -8.41 4.56
N PHE A 50 3.83 -8.37 3.75
CA PHE A 50 2.46 -8.52 4.20
C PHE A 50 1.87 -9.84 3.69
N HIS A 51 2.20 -10.93 4.36
CA HIS A 51 1.90 -12.29 3.89
C HIS A 51 0.41 -12.58 3.70
N ALA A 52 -0.46 -11.99 4.53
CA ALA A 52 -1.91 -12.24 4.48
C ALA A 52 -2.57 -11.84 3.14
N LEU A 53 -1.93 -10.91 2.41
CA LEU A 53 -2.40 -10.33 1.14
C LEU A 53 -1.57 -10.76 -0.08
N ASP A 54 -0.69 -11.75 0.08
CA ASP A 54 0.02 -12.31 -1.05
C ASP A 54 -0.95 -12.88 -2.09
N ASP A 55 -0.71 -12.52 -3.35
CA ASP A 55 -1.53 -12.90 -4.51
C ASP A 55 -3.02 -12.46 -4.43
N LYS A 56 -3.41 -11.69 -3.41
CA LYS A 56 -4.77 -11.16 -3.25
C LYS A 56 -4.84 -9.69 -3.65
N PRO A 57 -5.92 -9.26 -4.33
CA PRO A 57 -6.20 -7.84 -4.51
C PRO A 57 -6.54 -7.18 -3.16
N PHE A 58 -6.22 -5.90 -3.02
CA PHE A 58 -6.55 -5.11 -1.84
C PHE A 58 -8.02 -4.69 -1.85
N THR A 59 -8.97 -5.63 -1.79
CA THR A 59 -10.40 -5.31 -1.62
C THR A 59 -10.71 -5.01 -0.15
N PRO A 60 -11.85 -4.38 0.21
CA PRO A 60 -12.14 -4.06 1.61
C PRO A 60 -12.17 -5.33 2.45
N GLU A 61 -12.74 -6.41 1.92
CA GLU A 61 -12.84 -7.69 2.62
C GLU A 61 -11.48 -8.35 2.83
N ASN A 62 -10.57 -8.27 1.85
CA ASN A 62 -9.23 -8.83 1.98
C ASN A 62 -8.39 -8.03 2.99
N LEU A 63 -8.52 -6.71 2.99
CA LEU A 63 -7.82 -5.82 3.91
C LEU A 63 -8.32 -6.01 5.35
N GLU A 64 -9.63 -6.08 5.55
CA GLU A 64 -10.25 -6.37 6.85
C GLU A 64 -9.85 -7.78 7.35
N ALA A 65 -9.90 -8.79 6.48
CA ALA A 65 -9.43 -10.14 6.83
C ALA A 65 -7.92 -10.22 7.14
N ALA A 66 -7.15 -9.20 6.74
CA ALA A 66 -5.72 -9.06 7.03
C ALA A 66 -5.44 -8.12 8.21
N ASP A 67 -6.47 -7.65 8.92
CA ASP A 67 -6.39 -6.72 10.05
C ASP A 67 -5.69 -5.39 9.67
N TRP A 68 -6.00 -4.88 8.48
CA TRP A 68 -5.50 -3.59 7.99
C TRP A 68 -6.66 -2.62 7.75
N HIS A 69 -6.49 -1.41 8.25
CA HIS A 69 -7.46 -0.32 8.16
C HIS A 69 -6.79 0.92 7.57
N TYR A 70 -7.47 1.56 6.63
CA TYR A 70 -7.05 2.85 6.10
C TYR A 70 -7.45 3.94 7.09
N VAL A 71 -6.48 4.65 7.64
CA VAL A 71 -6.69 5.70 8.65
C VAL A 71 -6.02 7.00 8.22
N ASP A 72 -6.51 8.12 8.75
CA ASP A 72 -5.85 9.42 8.60
C ASP A 72 -4.72 9.62 9.63
N GLU A 73 -4.19 10.84 9.69
CA GLU A 73 -3.12 11.24 10.61
C GLU A 73 -3.54 11.24 12.10
N ASP A 74 -4.83 11.38 12.37
CA ASP A 74 -5.40 11.33 13.72
C ASP A 74 -5.80 9.89 14.12
N GLY A 75 -5.70 8.94 13.18
CA GLY A 75 -6.06 7.53 13.37
C GLY A 75 -7.54 7.22 13.15
N GLU A 76 -8.30 8.16 12.57
CA GLU A 76 -9.71 7.95 12.23
C GLU A 76 -9.85 7.03 11.02
N ASP A 77 -10.80 6.10 11.05
CA ASP A 77 -11.04 5.15 9.97
C ASP A 77 -11.60 5.85 8.73
N LEU A 78 -10.78 5.92 7.68
CA LEU A 78 -11.12 6.48 6.38
C LEU A 78 -11.83 5.50 5.45
N SER A 79 -12.14 4.29 5.91
CA SER A 79 -12.65 3.16 5.13
C SER A 79 -11.66 2.61 4.09
N ASN A 80 -11.52 1.29 4.09
CA ASN A 80 -10.75 0.57 3.08
C ASN A 80 -11.31 0.74 1.65
N GLU A 81 -12.58 1.12 1.49
CA GLU A 81 -13.15 1.43 0.18
C GLU A 81 -12.47 2.65 -0.47
N ASN A 82 -12.11 3.66 0.33
CA ASN A 82 -11.45 4.86 -0.18
C ASN A 82 -10.03 4.56 -0.68
N PHE A 83 -9.30 3.71 0.06
CA PHE A 83 -7.96 3.28 -0.35
C PHE A 83 -7.93 2.62 -1.75
N ILE A 84 -8.97 1.87 -2.09
CA ILE A 84 -9.03 1.11 -3.35
C ILE A 84 -9.15 2.01 -4.56
N ASN A 85 -9.91 3.10 -4.43
CA ASN A 85 -10.07 4.07 -5.49
C ASN A 85 -8.73 4.74 -5.86
N ASP A 86 -7.82 4.83 -4.90
CA ASP A 86 -6.48 5.40 -5.09
C ASP A 86 -5.44 4.35 -5.54
N CYS A 87 -5.72 3.06 -5.34
CA CYS A 87 -4.77 2.00 -5.61
C CYS A 87 -4.66 1.65 -7.10
N SER A 88 -3.64 2.20 -7.76
CA SER A 88 -3.37 1.97 -9.18
C SER A 88 -2.69 0.62 -9.51
N CYS A 89 -2.64 -0.35 -8.59
CA CYS A 89 -1.92 -1.61 -8.79
C CYS A 89 -2.62 -2.52 -9.83
N GLU A 90 -1.88 -3.28 -10.66
CA GLU A 90 -2.50 -4.14 -11.70
C GLU A 90 -3.37 -5.26 -11.11
N VAL A 91 -2.95 -5.85 -9.98
CA VAL A 91 -3.71 -6.89 -9.26
C VAL A 91 -5.06 -6.34 -8.81
N CYS A 92 -5.05 -5.13 -8.24
CA CYS A 92 -6.20 -4.40 -7.73
C CYS A 92 -7.11 -3.99 -8.89
N ARG A 93 -6.56 -3.38 -9.95
CA ARG A 93 -7.30 -2.98 -11.16
C ARG A 93 -7.99 -4.14 -11.87
N LYS A 94 -7.39 -5.33 -11.89
CA LYS A 94 -8.04 -6.53 -12.47
C LYS A 94 -9.19 -7.06 -11.62
N ALA A 95 -9.15 -6.84 -10.31
CA ALA A 95 -10.20 -7.25 -9.37
C ALA A 95 -11.38 -6.27 -9.34
N ILE A 96 -11.16 -4.97 -9.62
CA ILE A 96 -12.20 -3.93 -9.72
C ILE A 96 -13.01 -4.06 -11.03
N LYS A 97 -12.96 -5.20 -11.74
CA LYS A 97 -13.83 -5.44 -12.88
C LYS A 97 -15.27 -5.61 -12.40
N VAL A 98 -16.02 -4.50 -12.52
CA VAL A 98 -17.48 -4.46 -12.67
C VAL A 98 -17.90 -5.32 -13.86
#